data_AF-A0A6P5SNT6-F1
#
_entry.id   AF-A0A6P5SNT6-F1
#
_cell.length_a   1.000
_cell.length_b   1.000
_cell.length_c   1.000
_cell.angle_alpha   90.00
_cell.angle_beta   90.00
_cell.angle_gamma   90.00
#
_symmetry.space_group_name_H-M   'P 1'
#
loop_
_entity.id
_entity.type
_entity.pdbx_description
1 polymer ?
#
loop_
_entity_poly.entity_id
_entity_poly.type
_entity_poly.pdbx_seq_one_letter_code
_entity_poly.pdbx_strand_id
1 'polypeptide(L)'
;MALAAQPKNLQIENVVLNLPRNIRCNKCRNTMAKDTEINSRKEKSSGNLEYLGIKNTRFHFNCTKCSAGIVLRTNPQLSRVLCESDATLFCGDQLPGRLPYGLEEESNWDENRDEILAQRIFMLRQKKHKRKMEEVGDAMKSLDLEREI
;
A
#
# COMPACT_ATOMS: atom_id res chain seq x y z
N MET A 1 7.45 -35.08 -28.09
CA MET A 1 7.20 -33.62 -28.02
C MET A 1 5.81 -33.44 -27.44
N ALA A 2 5.70 -33.02 -26.18
CA ALA A 2 4.40 -32.85 -25.51
C ALA A 2 3.67 -31.65 -26.13
N LEU A 3 2.55 -31.92 -26.80
CA LEU A 3 1.62 -30.88 -27.24
C LEU A 3 1.18 -30.12 -25.99
N ALA A 4 1.60 -28.86 -25.88
CA ALA A 4 1.10 -27.95 -24.85
C ALA A 4 -0.42 -27.95 -24.94
N ALA A 5 -1.07 -28.45 -23.89
CA ALA A 5 -2.51 -28.49 -23.78
C ALA A 5 -3.05 -27.08 -24.02
N GLN A 6 -3.77 -26.89 -25.13
CA GLN A 6 -4.45 -25.63 -25.39
C GLN A 6 -5.42 -25.39 -24.23
N PRO A 7 -5.34 -24.24 -23.52
CA PRO A 7 -6.26 -23.99 -22.42
C PRO A 7 -7.69 -23.96 -22.97
N LYS A 8 -8.48 -24.92 -22.50
CA LYS A 8 -9.90 -25.11 -22.85
C LYS A 8 -10.63 -23.78 -22.73
N ASN A 9 -11.20 -23.30 -23.84
CA ASN A 9 -12.16 -22.20 -23.97
C ASN A 9 -12.50 -21.52 -22.63
N LEU A 10 -11.62 -20.64 -22.20
CA LEU A 10 -11.92 -19.75 -21.08
C LEU A 10 -13.06 -18.87 -21.59
N GLN A 11 -14.19 -18.85 -20.89
CA GLN A 11 -15.28 -17.93 -21.23
C GLN A 11 -14.73 -16.51 -21.09
N ILE A 12 -14.41 -15.90 -22.23
CA ILE A 12 -13.95 -14.51 -22.32
C ILE A 12 -15.20 -13.65 -22.46
N GLU A 13 -15.51 -12.91 -21.41
CA GLU A 13 -16.59 -11.93 -21.39
C GLU A 13 -15.99 -10.53 -21.55
N ASN A 14 -16.53 -9.71 -22.46
CA ASN A 14 -16.14 -8.31 -22.56
C ASN A 14 -16.87 -7.52 -21.46
N VAL A 15 -16.11 -6.82 -20.61
CA VAL A 15 -16.63 -6.10 -19.43
C VAL A 15 -15.92 -4.75 -19.31
N VAL A 16 -16.66 -3.69 -19.01
CA VAL A 16 -16.07 -2.40 -18.63
C VAL A 16 -15.61 -2.49 -17.19
N LEU A 17 -14.33 -2.25 -16.94
CA LEU A 17 -13.70 -2.28 -15.62
C LEU A 17 -13.36 -0.85 -15.18
N ASN A 18 -13.73 -0.51 -13.95
CA ASN A 18 -13.19 0.65 -13.25
C ASN A 18 -11.88 0.25 -12.58
N LEU A 19 -10.79 0.99 -12.87
CA LEU A 19 -9.48 0.66 -12.31
C LEU A 19 -9.48 0.78 -10.77
N PRO A 20 -9.15 -0.29 -10.02
CA PRO A 20 -9.20 -0.26 -8.56
C PRO A 20 -8.05 0.54 -7.92
N ARG A 21 -6.96 0.74 -8.66
CA ARG A 21 -5.76 1.50 -8.26
C ARG A 21 -5.17 2.21 -9.46
N ASN A 22 -4.29 3.18 -9.20
CA ASN A 22 -3.49 3.79 -10.25
C ASN A 22 -2.50 2.76 -10.80
N ILE A 23 -2.38 2.72 -12.14
CA ILE A 23 -1.52 1.78 -12.85
C ILE A 23 -0.53 2.55 -13.69
N ARG A 24 0.76 2.30 -13.50
CA ARG A 24 1.83 2.84 -14.33
C ARG A 24 2.30 1.76 -15.30
N CYS A 25 2.17 2.01 -16.60
CA CYS A 25 2.71 1.12 -17.62
C CYS A 25 4.24 1.24 -17.67
N ASN A 26 4.97 0.12 -17.63
CA ASN A 26 6.44 0.16 -17.68
C ASN A 26 6.98 0.50 -19.07
N LYS A 27 6.22 0.19 -20.14
CA LYS A 27 6.65 0.44 -21.53
C LYS A 27 6.65 1.93 -21.90
N CYS A 28 5.53 2.62 -21.68
CA CYS A 28 5.36 4.03 -22.08
C CYS A 28 5.39 5.02 -20.91
N ARG A 29 5.53 4.52 -19.68
CA ARG A 29 5.48 5.30 -18.43
C ARG A 29 4.17 6.09 -18.25
N ASN A 30 3.12 5.77 -19.02
CA ASN A 30 1.81 6.37 -18.85
C ASN A 30 1.16 5.87 -17.57
N THR A 31 0.52 6.78 -16.87
CA THR A 31 -0.27 6.48 -15.67
C THR A 31 -1.74 6.50 -16.03
N MET A 32 -2.44 5.41 -15.73
CA MET A 32 -3.90 5.34 -15.76
C MET A 32 -4.39 5.52 -14.32
N ALA A 33 -5.29 6.47 -14.14
CA ALA A 33 -5.80 6.83 -12.83
C ALA A 33 -6.78 5.78 -12.31
N LYS A 34 -6.93 5.70 -10.99
CA LYS A 34 -8.00 4.99 -10.32
C LYS A 34 -9.34 5.45 -10.90
N ASP A 35 -10.30 4.53 -10.98
CA ASP A 35 -11.66 4.78 -11.44
C ASP A 35 -11.76 5.18 -12.92
N THR A 36 -10.68 5.00 -13.70
CA THR A 36 -10.76 5.10 -15.18
C THR A 36 -11.56 3.91 -15.73
N GLU A 37 -12.58 4.20 -16.54
CA GLU A 37 -13.37 3.21 -17.27
C GLU A 37 -12.55 2.65 -18.44
N ILE A 38 -12.25 1.34 -18.40
CA ILE A 38 -11.48 0.66 -19.45
C ILE A 38 -12.25 -0.57 -19.94
N ASN A 39 -12.34 -0.71 -21.26
CA ASN A 39 -12.82 -1.93 -21.89
C ASN A 39 -11.84 -3.08 -21.60
N SER A 40 -12.31 -4.09 -20.89
CA SER A 40 -11.51 -5.23 -20.47
C SER A 40 -12.12 -6.56 -20.92
N ARG A 41 -11.28 -7.57 -21.04
CA ARG A 41 -11.67 -8.96 -21.28
C ARG A 41 -11.52 -9.72 -19.97
N LYS A 42 -12.64 -10.16 -19.42
CA LYS A 42 -12.71 -10.96 -18.20
C LYS A 42 -12.53 -12.42 -18.56
N GLU A 43 -11.47 -13.02 -18.04
CA GLU A 43 -11.17 -14.43 -18.14
C GLU A 43 -11.40 -15.08 -16.77
N LYS A 44 -12.34 -16.03 -16.72
CA LYS A 44 -12.53 -16.88 -15.55
C LYS A 44 -11.44 -17.95 -15.57
N SER A 45 -10.52 -17.94 -14.61
CA SER A 45 -9.50 -19.00 -14.52
C SER A 45 -10.20 -20.35 -14.31
N SER A 46 -9.98 -21.29 -15.22
CA SER A 46 -10.52 -22.66 -15.15
C SER A 46 -9.62 -23.62 -14.35
N GLY A 47 -8.54 -23.12 -13.73
CA GLY A 47 -7.65 -23.89 -12.88
C GLY A 47 -7.92 -23.72 -11.39
N ASN A 48 -8.01 -24.87 -10.69
CA ASN A 48 -8.01 -25.27 -9.25
C ASN A 48 -7.52 -24.30 -8.13
N LEU A 49 -7.47 -22.99 -8.33
CA LEU A 49 -7.16 -21.99 -7.30
C LEU A 49 -8.45 -21.33 -6.81
N GLU A 50 -9.39 -22.17 -6.38
CA GLU A 50 -10.60 -21.75 -5.65
C GLU A 50 -10.22 -21.63 -4.17
N TYR A 51 -9.94 -20.40 -3.71
CA TYR A 51 -9.85 -20.17 -2.28
C TYR A 51 -11.27 -20.01 -1.73
N LEU A 52 -11.70 -20.91 -0.85
CA LEU A 52 -13.04 -20.92 -0.24
C LEU A 52 -14.20 -20.90 -1.28
N GLY A 53 -13.98 -21.46 -2.48
CA GLY A 53 -14.97 -21.45 -3.58
C GLY A 53 -15.04 -20.14 -4.39
N ILE A 54 -14.20 -19.15 -4.08
CA ILE A 54 -14.09 -17.91 -4.86
C ILE A 54 -13.07 -18.10 -5.97
N LYS A 55 -13.52 -17.94 -7.22
CA LYS A 55 -12.69 -18.11 -8.42
C LYS A 55 -11.84 -16.88 -8.70
N ASN A 56 -10.56 -17.11 -8.97
CA ASN A 56 -9.65 -16.07 -9.47
C ASN A 56 -10.11 -15.58 -10.84
N THR A 57 -10.30 -14.28 -10.96
CA THR A 57 -10.63 -13.63 -12.22
C THR A 57 -9.40 -12.89 -12.74
N ARG A 58 -9.12 -13.06 -14.03
CA ARG A 58 -8.13 -12.26 -14.76
C ARG A 58 -8.82 -11.25 -15.65
N PHE A 59 -8.31 -10.03 -15.67
CA PHE A 59 -8.76 -8.97 -16.56
C PHE A 59 -7.62 -8.58 -17.48
N HIS A 60 -7.86 -8.69 -18.78
CA HIS A 60 -6.94 -8.27 -19.82
C HIS A 60 -7.43 -6.96 -20.41
N PHE A 61 -6.57 -5.95 -20.45
CA PHE A 61 -6.86 -4.70 -21.14
C PHE A 61 -5.58 -4.10 -21.69
N ASN A 62 -5.72 -3.11 -22.56
CA ASN A 62 -4.60 -2.48 -23.22
C ASN A 62 -4.33 -1.10 -22.60
N CYS A 63 -3.06 -0.72 -22.53
CA CYS A 63 -2.70 0.64 -22.17
C CYS A 63 -3.26 1.63 -23.18
N THR A 64 -3.80 2.76 -22.70
CA THR A 64 -4.42 3.80 -23.53
C THR A 64 -3.45 4.49 -24.50
N LYS A 65 -2.13 4.47 -24.24
CA LYS A 65 -1.13 5.13 -25.11
C LYS A 65 -0.36 4.17 -26.02
N CYS A 66 0.14 3.06 -25.49
CA CYS A 66 1.04 2.17 -26.23
C CYS A 66 0.40 0.82 -26.62
N SER A 67 -0.88 0.63 -26.30
CA SER A 67 -1.62 -0.62 -26.56
C SER A 67 -0.96 -1.87 -25.99
N ALA A 68 -0.04 -1.71 -25.03
CA ALA A 68 0.57 -2.84 -24.32
C ALA A 68 -0.50 -3.57 -23.51
N GLY A 69 -0.57 -4.90 -23.66
CA GLY A 69 -1.45 -5.74 -22.86
C GLY A 69 -1.02 -5.73 -21.39
N ILE A 70 -1.99 -5.46 -20.52
CA ILE A 70 -1.84 -5.48 -19.06
C ILE A 70 -2.85 -6.47 -18.51
N VAL A 71 -2.37 -7.35 -17.64
CA VAL A 71 -3.17 -8.39 -16.99
C VAL A 71 -3.24 -8.09 -15.50
N LEU A 72 -4.48 -7.96 -15.01
CA LEU A 72 -4.79 -7.90 -13.59
C LEU A 72 -5.39 -9.20 -13.13
N ARG A 73 -4.96 -9.66 -11.97
CA ARG A 73 -5.47 -10.86 -11.31
C ARG A 73 -5.99 -10.51 -9.94
N THR A 74 -7.20 -10.95 -9.63
CA THR A 74 -7.75 -10.84 -8.28
C THR A 74 -7.19 -11.98 -7.41
N ASN A 75 -6.67 -11.63 -6.22
CA ASN A 75 -6.31 -12.58 -5.18
C ASN A 75 -7.36 -12.55 -4.04
N PRO A 76 -8.16 -13.61 -3.87
CA PRO A 76 -9.20 -13.70 -2.84
C PRO A 76 -8.65 -13.84 -1.42
N GLN A 77 -7.44 -14.35 -1.23
CA GLN A 77 -6.84 -14.48 0.12
C GLN A 77 -6.47 -13.12 0.70
N LEU A 78 -5.86 -12.26 -0.12
CA LEU A 78 -5.39 -10.94 0.29
C LEU A 78 -6.42 -9.83 0.08
N SER A 79 -7.58 -10.16 -0.52
CA SER A 79 -8.58 -9.18 -0.99
C SER A 79 -7.95 -8.04 -1.81
N ARG A 80 -6.97 -8.39 -2.64
CA ARG A 80 -6.15 -7.44 -3.40
C ARG A 80 -6.07 -7.84 -4.87
N VAL A 81 -5.91 -6.83 -5.71
CA VAL A 81 -5.60 -7.01 -7.13
C VAL A 81 -4.09 -6.96 -7.31
N LEU A 82 -3.58 -7.94 -8.04
CA LEU A 82 -2.18 -8.07 -8.42
C LEU A 82 -2.04 -7.83 -9.92
N CYS A 83 -0.90 -7.29 -10.35
CA CYS A 83 -0.57 -7.17 -11.77
C CYS A 83 0.42 -8.28 -12.14
N GLU A 84 0.06 -9.12 -13.12
CA GLU A 84 0.93 -10.19 -13.64
C GLU A 84 1.82 -9.70 -14.81
N SER A 85 1.52 -8.51 -15.37
CA SER A 85 2.24 -7.91 -16.51
C SER A 85 3.21 -6.81 -16.10
N ASP A 86 3.94 -6.26 -17.07
CA ASP A 86 4.87 -5.13 -16.92
C ASP A 86 4.16 -3.79 -16.62
N ALA A 87 3.42 -3.74 -15.52
CA ALA A 87 2.83 -2.52 -15.00
C ALA A 87 2.90 -2.51 -13.46
N THR A 88 3.14 -1.32 -12.90
CA THR A 88 3.22 -1.13 -11.46
C THR A 88 1.89 -0.59 -10.95
N LEU A 89 1.30 -1.29 -9.98
CA LEU A 89 0.16 -0.79 -9.21
C LEU A 89 0.67 0.10 -8.08
N PHE A 90 0.09 1.29 -7.94
CA PHE A 90 0.41 2.16 -6.82
C PHE A 90 -0.86 2.73 -6.20
N CYS A 91 -0.89 2.78 -4.88
CA CYS A 91 -1.92 3.46 -4.13
C CYS A 91 -1.53 4.94 -4.11
N GLY A 92 -2.36 5.82 -4.69
CA GLY A 92 -2.10 7.27 -4.69
C GLY A 92 -1.97 7.87 -3.29
N ASP A 93 -2.48 7.17 -2.28
CA ASP A 93 -2.44 7.57 -0.88
C ASP A 93 -1.24 6.93 -0.15
N GLN A 94 -0.02 7.14 -0.65
CA GLN A 94 1.15 7.07 0.23
C GLN A 94 1.19 8.36 1.05
N LEU A 95 0.32 8.43 2.06
CA LEU A 95 0.52 9.34 3.18
C LEU A 95 1.93 9.08 3.74
N PRO A 96 2.72 10.13 4.02
CA PRO A 96 4.04 9.97 4.62
C PRO A 96 3.90 9.20 5.93
N GLY A 97 4.43 7.97 5.97
CA GLY A 97 4.35 7.07 7.13
C GLY A 97 3.81 5.67 6.85
N ARG A 98 3.24 5.39 5.66
CA ARG A 98 2.82 4.04 5.28
C ARG A 98 3.95 3.30 4.56
N LEU A 99 4.51 2.27 5.20
CA LEU A 99 5.57 1.41 4.66
C LEU A 99 5.18 0.82 3.28
N PRO A 100 6.14 0.66 2.36
CA PRO A 100 5.92 -0.03 1.09
C PRO A 100 5.51 -1.48 1.36
N TYR A 101 4.30 -1.83 0.93
CA TYR A 101 3.69 -3.15 1.14
C TYR A 101 4.33 -4.16 0.17
N GLY A 102 5.18 -5.04 0.71
CA GLY A 102 5.89 -6.07 -0.07
C GLY A 102 6.89 -6.95 0.69
N LEU A 103 6.98 -6.86 2.02
CA LEU A 103 7.64 -7.86 2.86
C LEU A 103 6.65 -8.19 3.99
N GLU A 104 6.00 -9.34 3.88
CA GLU A 104 5.21 -9.90 4.97
C GLU A 104 6.20 -10.46 6.02
N GLU A 105 6.54 -9.61 6.98
CA GLU A 105 6.76 -10.03 8.37
C GLU A 105 5.67 -9.35 9.21
N GLU A 106 4.41 -9.68 8.94
CA GLU A 106 3.35 -9.51 9.93
C GLU A 106 3.47 -10.66 10.93
N SER A 107 4.42 -10.55 11.86
CA SER A 107 4.50 -11.45 13.01
C SER A 107 5.11 -10.70 14.19
N ASN A 108 4.25 -10.40 15.17
CA ASN A 108 4.52 -9.80 16.47
C ASN A 108 4.65 -8.28 16.50
N TRP A 109 3.53 -7.58 16.27
CA TRP A 109 3.37 -6.22 16.81
C TRP A 109 3.28 -6.33 18.34
N ASP A 110 4.44 -6.23 19.01
CA ASP A 110 4.65 -6.29 20.46
C ASP A 110 3.37 -6.01 21.27
N GLU A 111 2.91 -7.02 22.03
CA GLU A 111 1.82 -6.91 23.02
C GLU A 111 2.07 -5.77 24.03
N ASN A 112 3.31 -5.24 24.07
CA ASN A 112 3.74 -4.17 24.95
C ASN A 112 3.85 -2.78 24.32
N ARG A 113 3.31 -2.57 23.11
CA ARG A 113 3.36 -1.28 22.40
C ARG A 113 2.81 -0.12 23.23
N ASP A 114 1.69 -0.34 23.92
CA ASP A 114 1.06 0.68 24.76
C ASP A 114 1.88 1.00 26.00
N GLU A 115 2.58 0.02 26.58
CA GLU A 115 3.45 0.22 27.73
C GLU A 115 4.74 0.97 27.35
N ILE A 116 5.34 0.65 26.19
CA ILE A 116 6.47 1.38 25.62
C ILE A 116 6.07 2.83 25.30
N LEU A 117 4.87 3.05 24.76
CA LEU A 117 4.34 4.37 24.48
C LEU A 117 4.11 5.16 25.78
N ALA A 118 3.54 4.53 26.80
CA ALA A 118 3.33 5.12 28.12
C ALA A 118 4.65 5.53 28.80
N GLN A 119 5.67 4.65 28.78
CA GLN A 119 7.01 4.98 29.28
C GLN A 119 7.63 6.17 28.53
N ARG A 120 7.47 6.23 27.20
CA ARG A 120 8.02 7.32 26.38
C ARG A 120 7.32 8.66 26.65
N ILE A 121 6.00 8.65 26.82
CA ILE A 121 5.21 9.83 27.21
C ILE A 121 5.62 10.32 28.60
N PHE A 122 5.81 9.40 29.55
CA PHE A 122 6.28 9.74 30.91
C PHE A 122 7.65 10.43 30.88
N MET A 123 8.60 9.88 30.13
CA MET A 123 9.94 10.47 29.98
C MET A 123 9.91 11.87 29.34
N LEU A 124 9.03 12.09 28.36
CA LEU A 124 8.85 13.42 27.75
C LEU A 124 8.24 14.44 28.73
N ARG A 125 7.30 14.01 29.59
CA ARG A 125 6.73 14.85 30.65
C ARG A 125 7.79 15.24 31.68
N GLN A 126 8.63 14.30 32.13
CA GLN A 126 9.74 14.58 33.06
C GLN A 126 10.76 15.55 32.45
N LYS A 127 11.15 15.34 31.20
CA LYS A 127 12.05 16.27 30.47
C LYS A 127 11.45 17.66 30.30
N LYS A 128 10.13 17.77 30.08
CA LYS A 128 9.43 19.06 30.01
C LYS A 128 9.40 19.76 31.37
N HIS A 129 9.18 19.00 32.45
CA HIS A 129 9.24 19.53 33.82
C HIS A 129 10.64 20.02 34.19
N LYS A 130 11.69 19.24 33.85
CA LYS A 130 13.09 19.62 34.08
C LYS A 130 13.46 20.92 33.36
N ARG A 131 13.12 21.05 32.06
CA ARG A 131 13.36 22.28 31.28
C ARG A 131 12.67 23.50 31.89
N LYS A 132 11.43 23.37 32.35
CA LYS A 132 10.73 24.45 33.06
C LYS A 132 11.43 24.86 34.35
N MET A 133 11.96 23.90 35.11
CA MET A 133 12.70 24.20 36.33
C MET A 133 14.05 24.88 36.05
N GLU A 134 14.73 24.51 34.96
CA GLU A 134 15.95 25.20 34.49
C GLU A 134 15.63 26.63 34.03
N GLU A 135 14.56 26.84 33.24
CA GLU A 135 14.10 28.17 32.80
C GLU A 135 13.77 29.09 34.00
N VAL A 136 13.10 28.57 35.02
CA VAL A 136 12.80 29.33 36.25
C VAL A 136 14.08 29.62 37.05
N GLY A 137 15.02 28.67 37.11
CA GLY A 137 16.32 28.86 37.76
C GLY A 137 17.19 29.90 37.06
N ASP A 138 17.16 29.93 35.72
CA ASP A 138 17.88 30.93 34.92
C ASP A 138 17.24 32.33 35.06
N ALA A 139 15.91 32.40 35.12
CA ALA A 139 15.19 33.65 35.41
C ALA A 139 15.45 34.19 36.84
N MET A 140 15.63 33.31 37.83
CA MET A 140 15.96 33.72 39.19
C MET A 140 17.39 34.31 39.26
N LYS A 141 18.36 33.66 38.61
CA LYS A 141 19.76 34.15 38.58
C LYS A 141 19.92 35.49 37.86
N SER A 142 19.10 35.77 36.84
CA SER A 142 19.14 37.08 36.19
C SER A 142 18.66 38.21 37.09
N LEU A 143 17.72 37.96 38.01
CA LEU A 143 17.23 38.97 38.95
C LEU A 143 18.23 39.23 40.09
N ASP A 144 19.04 38.24 40.46
CA ASP A 144 20.10 38.40 41.47
C ASP A 144 21.27 39.27 40.94
N LEU A 145 21.59 39.20 39.64
CA LEU A 145 22.58 40.06 38.98
C LEU A 145 22.16 41.53 38.87
N GLU A 146 20.85 41.80 38.78
CA GLU A 146 20.30 43.16 38.75
C GLU A 146 20.24 43.82 40.13
N ARG A 147 20.40 43.04 41.22
CA ARG A 147 20.38 43.51 42.61
C ARG A 147 21.77 43.84 43.17
N GLU A 148 22.84 43.50 42.47
CA GLU A 148 24.24 43.77 42.86
C GLU A 148 24.85 45.02 42.18
N ILE A 149 24.01 45.85 41.52
CA ILE A 149 24.39 47.15 40.92
C ILE A 149 23.88 48.31 41.77
#